data_AF-A0A182JZY2-F1
#
_entry.id   AF-A0A182JZY2-F1
#
_cell.length_a   1.000
_cell.length_b   1.000
_cell.length_c   1.000
_cell.angle_alpha   90.00
_cell.angle_beta   90.00
_cell.angle_gamma   90.00
#
_symmetry.space_group_name_H-M   'P 1'
#
loop_
_entity.id
_entity.type
_entity.pdbx_description
1 polymer ?
#
loop_
_entity_poly.entity_id
_entity_poly.type
_entity_poly.pdbx_seq_one_letter_code
_entity_poly.pdbx_strand_id
1 'polypeptide(L)'
;MADEYQYVSKSKLKLKNDSDTKKKHKKKDKKKEKEKVIRAVLEDPSKGDERQQQQHMQQKQQQTQTSTGRVLTKAEESFKKMQEKMQNKRIVEKAQMTHKQRVELFNMHLDSLTEHFDIPKVSWTK
;
A
#
# COMPACT_ATOMS: atom_id res chain seq x y z
N MET A 1 -28.01 27.56 -19.89
CA MET A 1 -27.20 26.70 -19.00
C MET A 1 -25.75 26.87 -19.41
N ALA A 2 -24.86 27.19 -18.48
CA ALA A 2 -23.42 27.21 -18.77
C ALA A 2 -22.89 25.77 -18.80
N ASP A 3 -22.03 25.47 -19.77
CA ASP A 3 -21.42 24.15 -19.94
C ASP A 3 -20.36 23.92 -18.85
N GLU A 4 -20.47 22.81 -18.13
CA GLU A 4 -19.65 22.43 -16.98
C GLU A 4 -18.15 22.34 -17.32
N TYR A 5 -17.81 22.19 -18.60
CA TYR A 5 -16.43 22.04 -19.08
C TYR A 5 -15.79 23.33 -19.63
N GLN A 6 -16.46 24.47 -19.53
CA GLN A 6 -15.97 25.72 -20.13
C GLN A 6 -14.61 26.19 -19.57
N TYR A 7 -14.27 25.83 -18.32
CA TYR A 7 -13.05 26.29 -17.64
C TYR A 7 -11.94 25.24 -17.54
N VAL A 8 -12.04 24.11 -18.25
CA VAL A 8 -11.00 23.08 -18.19
C VAL A 8 -9.76 23.50 -18.99
N SER A 9 -8.58 23.41 -18.38
CA SER A 9 -7.31 23.70 -19.03
C SER A 9 -6.98 22.62 -20.07
N LYS A 10 -7.00 23.01 -21.35
CA LYS A 10 -6.76 22.09 -22.49
C LYS A 10 -5.28 21.80 -22.75
N SER A 11 -4.38 22.43 -21.99
CA SER A 11 -2.93 22.31 -22.17
C SER A 11 -2.35 21.07 -21.49
N LYS A 12 -1.36 20.45 -22.12
CA LYS A 12 -0.63 19.31 -21.55
C LYS A 12 0.09 19.70 -20.25
N LEU A 13 -0.20 18.99 -19.16
CA LEU A 13 0.41 19.20 -17.84
C LEU A 13 1.94 19.09 -17.90
N LYS A 14 2.64 20.16 -17.52
CA LYS A 14 4.12 20.21 -17.44
C LYS A 14 4.54 20.08 -15.98
N LEU A 15 5.16 18.96 -15.62
CA LEU A 15 5.73 18.75 -14.29
C LEU A 15 7.15 19.33 -14.24
N LYS A 16 7.51 19.93 -13.11
CA LYS A 16 8.78 20.67 -12.90
C LYS A 16 10.06 19.81 -13.04
N ASN A 17 9.96 18.51 -13.35
CA ASN A 17 11.10 17.58 -13.43
C ASN A 17 10.99 16.52 -14.55
N ASP A 18 10.27 16.78 -15.64
CA ASP A 18 10.14 15.82 -16.74
C ASP A 18 11.36 15.92 -17.69
N SER A 19 12.51 15.43 -17.24
CA SER A 19 13.68 15.23 -18.09
C SER A 19 13.55 13.90 -18.85
N ASP A 20 13.67 13.95 -20.17
CA ASP A 20 13.53 12.85 -21.12
C ASP A 20 14.17 11.54 -20.66
N THR A 21 13.35 10.56 -20.27
CA THR A 21 13.87 9.25 -19.85
C THR A 21 14.11 8.35 -21.07
N LYS A 22 15.37 8.28 -21.51
CA LYS A 22 15.87 7.35 -22.54
C LYS A 22 15.45 5.90 -22.23
N LYS A 23 14.61 5.35 -23.11
CA LYS A 23 14.03 4.00 -23.04
C LYS A 23 14.96 2.97 -23.70
N LYS A 24 15.94 2.41 -22.97
CA LYS A 24 16.43 1.04 -23.31
C LYS A 24 17.10 0.25 -22.19
N HIS A 25 17.64 0.90 -21.15
CA HIS A 25 18.24 0.18 -20.00
C HIS A 25 17.37 0.09 -18.73
N LYS A 26 16.25 0.83 -18.70
CA LYS A 26 15.48 1.14 -17.48
C LYS A 26 14.79 -0.05 -16.79
N LYS A 27 14.62 -1.20 -17.45
CA LYS A 27 13.84 -2.33 -16.88
C LYS A 27 14.64 -3.18 -15.87
N LYS A 28 15.93 -3.42 -16.12
CA LYS A 28 16.82 -4.17 -15.21
C LYS A 28 17.22 -3.32 -14.01
N ASP A 29 17.52 -2.04 -14.25
CA ASP A 29 17.89 -1.10 -13.18
C ASP A 29 16.70 -0.79 -12.26
N LYS A 30 15.47 -0.66 -12.78
CA LYS A 30 14.28 -0.42 -11.95
C LYS A 30 13.93 -1.62 -11.04
N LYS A 31 14.24 -2.86 -11.43
CA LYS A 31 14.05 -4.03 -10.55
C LYS A 31 15.10 -4.06 -9.43
N LYS A 32 16.37 -3.82 -9.79
CA LYS A 32 17.48 -3.76 -8.83
C LYS A 32 17.36 -2.59 -7.85
N GLU A 33 16.84 -1.44 -8.30
CA GLU A 33 16.52 -0.31 -7.43
C GLU A 33 15.34 -0.60 -6.50
N LYS A 34 14.24 -1.20 -7.00
CA LYS A 34 13.12 -1.57 -6.13
C LYS A 34 13.55 -2.53 -5.03
N GLU A 35 14.38 -3.50 -5.35
CA GLU A 35 14.91 -4.46 -4.37
C GLU A 35 15.83 -3.80 -3.35
N LYS A 36 16.72 -2.89 -3.79
CA LYS A 36 17.58 -2.10 -2.89
C LYS A 36 16.78 -1.16 -1.98
N VAL A 37 15.72 -0.53 -2.50
CA VAL A 37 14.83 0.35 -1.72
C VAL A 37 14.04 -0.46 -0.69
N ILE A 38 13.52 -1.63 -1.06
CA ILE A 38 12.85 -2.53 -0.12
C ILE A 38 13.81 -2.96 0.99
N ARG A 39 15.04 -3.34 0.65
CA ARG A 39 16.05 -3.78 1.62
C ARG A 39 16.47 -2.66 2.57
N ALA A 40 16.72 -1.45 2.05
CA ALA A 40 17.08 -0.29 2.86
C ALA A 40 15.97 0.12 3.85
N VAL A 41 14.69 -0.04 3.49
CA VAL A 41 13.55 0.25 4.38
C VAL A 41 13.37 -0.83 5.46
N LEU A 42 13.77 -2.08 5.21
CA LEU A 42 13.72 -3.15 6.21
C LEU A 42 14.89 -3.12 7.21
N GLU A 43 16.09 -2.73 6.79
CA GLU A 43 17.32 -2.86 7.59
C GLU A 43 17.60 -1.65 8.51
N ASP A 44 17.13 -0.43 8.21
CA ASP A 44 17.50 0.76 8.99
C ASP A 44 16.34 1.80 9.06
N PRO A 45 15.31 1.60 9.93
CA PRO A 45 14.18 2.52 10.06
C PRO A 45 14.55 3.88 10.68
N SER A 46 15.79 4.06 11.16
CA SER A 46 16.19 5.19 12.01
C SER A 46 16.81 6.39 11.26
N LYS A 47 17.13 6.28 9.97
CA LYS A 47 17.85 7.33 9.20
C LYS A 47 17.00 8.12 8.20
N GLY A 48 15.73 7.75 8.02
CA GLY A 48 14.80 8.47 7.13
C GLY A 48 14.02 9.60 7.82
N ASP A 49 14.13 9.70 9.15
CA ASP A 49 13.20 10.45 9.99
C ASP A 49 13.38 11.98 9.88
N GLU A 50 14.59 12.48 9.70
CA GLU A 50 14.85 13.94 9.84
C GLU A 50 14.31 14.78 8.66
N ARG A 51 14.18 14.21 7.46
CA ARG A 51 13.69 14.94 6.27
C ARG A 51 12.21 14.74 5.98
N GLN A 52 11.57 13.72 6.53
CA GLN A 52 10.13 13.48 6.34
C GLN A 52 9.28 14.08 7.48
N GLN A 53 9.86 14.31 8.67
CA GLN A 53 9.14 14.91 9.80
C GLN A 53 8.56 16.30 9.52
N GLN A 54 9.25 17.15 8.74
CA GLN A 54 8.75 18.50 8.44
C GLN A 54 7.54 18.50 7.48
N GLN A 55 7.45 17.55 6.54
CA GLN A 55 6.29 17.45 5.64
C GLN A 55 5.13 16.66 6.26
N HIS A 56 5.42 15.74 7.19
CA HIS A 56 4.38 14.94 7.87
C HIS A 56 3.66 15.71 8.99
N MET A 57 4.28 16.74 9.59
CA MET A 57 3.59 17.58 10.59
C MET A 57 2.44 18.40 10.00
N GLN A 58 2.55 18.89 8.76
CA GLN A 58 1.49 19.69 8.14
C GLN A 58 0.27 18.86 7.72
N GLN A 59 0.45 17.58 7.36
CA GLN A 59 -0.67 16.69 7.05
C GLN A 59 -1.36 16.11 8.30
N LYS A 60 -0.64 15.96 9.42
CA LYS A 60 -1.23 15.49 10.69
C LYS A 60 -2.23 16.50 11.28
N GLN A 61 -2.11 17.79 10.96
CA GLN A 61 -3.07 18.82 11.39
C GLN A 61 -4.39 18.80 10.62
N GLN A 62 -4.45 18.17 9.43
CA GLN A 62 -5.67 18.11 8.61
C GLN A 62 -6.46 16.81 8.81
N GLN A 63 -5.81 15.70 9.21
CA GLN A 63 -6.50 14.43 9.48
C GLN A 63 -6.99 14.25 10.93
N THR A 64 -6.62 15.13 11.85
CA THR A 64 -7.18 15.13 13.22
C THR A 64 -8.54 15.84 13.30
N GLN A 65 -9.01 16.48 12.23
CA GLN A 65 -10.24 17.27 12.26
C GLN A 65 -11.53 16.45 12.03
N THR A 66 -11.43 15.14 11.78
CA THR A 66 -12.61 14.28 11.59
C THR A 66 -12.94 13.38 12.78
N SER A 67 -12.16 13.42 13.88
CA SER A 67 -12.57 12.72 15.11
C SER A 67 -13.44 13.66 15.94
N THR A 68 -14.74 13.57 15.67
CA THR A 68 -15.84 13.98 16.56
C THR A 68 -15.45 13.97 18.04
N GLY A 69 -15.09 15.13 18.61
CA GLY A 69 -15.07 15.50 20.04
C GLY A 69 -14.53 14.54 21.13
N ARG A 70 -14.03 13.35 20.80
CA ARG A 70 -13.76 12.27 21.74
C ARG A 70 -12.27 12.21 22.02
N VAL A 71 -11.92 12.46 23.28
CA VAL A 71 -10.56 12.23 23.79
C VAL A 71 -10.26 10.74 23.73
N LEU A 72 -9.18 10.38 23.05
CA LEU A 72 -8.71 9.00 22.98
C LEU A 72 -8.22 8.56 24.36
N THR A 73 -8.54 7.33 24.72
CA THR A 73 -7.97 6.67 25.90
C THR A 73 -6.49 6.35 25.68
N LYS A 74 -5.71 6.22 26.76
CA LYS A 74 -4.30 5.80 26.69
C LYS A 74 -4.12 4.47 25.92
N ALA A 75 -5.08 3.56 26.06
CA ALA A 75 -5.12 2.30 25.32
C ALA A 75 -5.25 2.55 23.80
N GLU A 76 -6.20 3.37 23.37
CA GLU A 76 -6.40 3.72 21.97
C GLU A 76 -5.21 4.48 21.37
N GLU A 77 -4.58 5.38 22.13
CA GLU A 77 -3.35 6.07 21.70
C GLU A 77 -2.20 5.08 21.45
N SER A 78 -1.99 4.13 22.37
CA SER A 78 -0.96 3.10 22.22
C SER A 78 -1.22 2.19 21.00
N PHE A 79 -2.48 1.82 20.76
CA PHE A 79 -2.88 1.02 19.60
C PHE A 79 -2.65 1.78 18.30
N LYS A 80 -3.02 3.07 18.25
CA LYS A 80 -2.77 3.92 17.09
C LYS A 80 -1.27 4.05 16.78
N LYS A 81 -0.44 4.22 17.80
CA LYS A 81 1.03 4.24 17.63
C LYS A 81 1.57 2.91 17.10
N MET A 82 1.01 1.78 17.53
CA MET A 82 1.36 0.46 17.00
C MET A 82 0.91 0.30 15.54
N GLN A 83 -0.29 0.75 15.21
CA GLN A 83 -0.84 0.74 13.87
C GLN A 83 -0.02 1.59 12.90
N GLU A 84 0.42 2.79 13.31
CA GLU A 84 1.33 3.65 12.55
C GLU A 84 2.65 2.93 12.25
N LYS A 85 3.25 2.24 13.24
CA LYS A 85 4.47 1.43 13.03
C LYS A 85 4.27 0.30 12.03
N MET A 86 3.11 -0.35 12.05
CA MET A 86 2.78 -1.47 11.15
C MET A 86 2.27 -1.01 9.77
N GLN A 87 1.86 0.25 9.64
CA GLN A 87 1.32 0.80 8.40
C GLN A 87 2.33 0.71 7.26
N ASN A 88 3.59 1.07 7.51
CA ASN A 88 4.65 1.01 6.51
C ASN A 88 4.85 -0.42 5.99
N LYS A 89 4.89 -1.41 6.89
CA LYS A 89 5.00 -2.84 6.54
C LYS A 89 3.81 -3.27 5.68
N ARG A 90 2.59 -2.93 6.11
CA ARG A 90 1.35 -3.28 5.41
C ARG A 90 1.25 -2.62 4.03
N ILE A 91 1.72 -1.38 3.88
CA ILE A 91 1.76 -0.68 2.59
C ILE A 91 2.72 -1.40 1.64
N VAL A 92 3.93 -1.75 2.13
CA VAL A 92 4.93 -2.48 1.33
C VAL A 92 4.37 -3.84 0.89
N GLU A 93 3.82 -4.64 1.80
CA GLU A 93 3.21 -5.94 1.49
C GLU A 93 2.08 -5.83 0.46
N LYS A 94 1.16 -4.87 0.63
CA LYS A 94 0.07 -4.65 -0.33
C LYS A 94 0.58 -4.20 -1.70
N ALA A 95 1.67 -3.44 -1.75
CA ALA A 95 2.28 -2.97 -2.98
C ALA A 95 3.13 -4.03 -3.70
N GLN A 96 3.57 -5.08 -2.99
CA GLN A 96 4.33 -6.18 -3.58
C GLN A 96 3.48 -7.02 -4.55
N MET A 97 2.18 -7.16 -4.29
CA MET A 97 1.29 -8.02 -5.06
C MET A 97 0.31 -7.20 -5.89
N THR A 98 0.21 -7.52 -7.18
CA THR A 98 -0.85 -7.00 -8.03
C THR A 98 -2.19 -7.66 -7.68
N HIS A 99 -3.31 -7.01 -8.06
CA HIS A 99 -4.64 -7.60 -7.87
C HIS A 99 -4.77 -8.96 -8.57
N LYS A 100 -4.27 -9.08 -9.80
CA LYS A 100 -4.26 -10.35 -10.56
C LYS A 100 -3.53 -11.47 -9.80
N GLN A 101 -2.34 -11.20 -9.27
CA GLN A 101 -1.59 -12.17 -8.48
C GLN A 101 -2.31 -12.57 -7.19
N ARG A 102 -3.02 -11.63 -6.56
CA ARG A 102 -3.84 -11.92 -5.38
C ARG A 102 -5.01 -12.84 -5.73
N VAL A 103 -5.67 -12.59 -6.86
CA VAL A 103 -6.75 -13.45 -7.37
C VAL A 103 -6.22 -14.83 -7.76
N GLU A 104 -5.08 -14.90 -8.44
CA GLU A 104 -4.44 -16.17 -8.80
C GLU A 104 -4.11 -17.00 -7.56
N LEU A 105 -3.46 -16.40 -6.55
CA LEU A 105 -3.15 -17.10 -5.30
C LEU A 105 -4.40 -17.52 -4.53
N PHE A 106 -5.45 -16.70 -4.57
CA PHE A 106 -6.72 -17.06 -3.97
C PHE A 106 -7.35 -18.26 -4.66
N ASN A 107 -7.37 -18.28 -6.00
CA ASN A 107 -7.88 -19.41 -6.77
C ASN A 107 -7.03 -20.67 -6.53
N MET A 108 -5.70 -20.55 -6.53
CA MET A 108 -4.82 -21.67 -6.18
C MET A 108 -5.07 -22.20 -4.77
N HIS A 109 -5.39 -21.33 -3.81
CA HIS A 109 -5.74 -21.74 -2.46
C HIS A 109 -7.07 -22.50 -2.45
N LEU A 110 -8.09 -22.01 -3.16
CA LEU A 110 -9.38 -22.70 -3.28
C LEU A 110 -9.25 -24.06 -3.95
N ASP A 111 -8.46 -24.16 -5.03
CA ASP A 111 -8.21 -25.43 -5.73
C ASP A 111 -7.49 -26.46 -4.83
N SER A 112 -6.69 -25.99 -3.88
CA SER A 112 -6.00 -26.84 -2.91
C SER A 112 -6.87 -27.24 -1.72
N LEU A 113 -8.01 -26.58 -1.49
CA LEU A 113 -8.89 -26.91 -0.38
C LEU A 113 -9.69 -28.18 -0.71
N THR A 114 -9.86 -29.03 0.28
CA THR A 114 -10.68 -30.23 0.13
C THR A 114 -12.14 -29.85 0.04
N GLU A 115 -12.86 -30.44 -0.92
CA GLU A 115 -14.31 -30.24 -1.04
C GLU A 115 -15.06 -30.74 0.20
N HIS A 116 -14.53 -31.77 0.85
CA HIS A 116 -15.11 -32.42 2.02
C HIS A 116 -14.24 -32.14 3.25
N PHE A 117 -14.89 -31.70 4.33
CA PHE A 117 -14.26 -31.42 5.62
C PHE A 117 -14.38 -32.58 6.62
N ASP A 118 -15.01 -33.69 6.21
CA ASP A 118 -15.24 -34.86 7.05
C ASP A 118 -14.84 -36.14 6.29
N ILE A 119 -14.43 -37.14 7.06
CA ILE A 119 -13.96 -38.42 6.52
C ILE A 119 -15.19 -39.20 6.05
N PRO A 120 -15.19 -39.75 4.82
CA PRO A 120 -16.30 -40.56 4.35
C PRO A 120 -16.53 -41.73 5.32
N LYS A 121 -17.78 -41.92 5.74
CA LYS A 121 -18.16 -42.99 6.66
C LYS A 121 -17.98 -44.34 5.95
N VAL A 122 -17.30 -45.27 6.60
CA VAL A 122 -17.11 -46.64 6.10
C VAL A 122 -18.38 -47.45 6.42
N SER A 123 -19.44 -47.24 5.63
CA SER A 123 -20.52 -48.21 5.50
C SER A 123 -20.37 -48.91 4.15
N TRP A 124 -20.23 -50.22 4.20
CA TRP A 124 -19.95 -51.09 3.06
C TRP A 124 -21.19 -51.22 2.16
N THR A 125 -21.30 -50.38 1.13
CA THR A 125 -22.07 -50.67 -0.10
C THR A 125 -21.79 -49.61 -1.17
N LYS A 126 -21.70 -50.07 -2.42
CA LYS A 126 -21.59 -49.24 -3.63
C LYS A 126 -22.97 -48.83 -4.12
#